data_AF-X0XBL1-F1
#
_entry.id   AF-X0XBL1-F1
#
_cell.length_a   1.000
_cell.length_b   1.000
_cell.length_c   1.000
_cell.angle_alpha   90.00
_cell.angle_beta   90.00
_cell.angle_gamma   90.00
#
_symmetry.space_group_name_H-M   'P 1'
#
loop_
_entity.id
_entity.type
_entity.pdbx_description
1 polymer ?
#
loop_
_entity_poly.entity_id
_entity_poly.type
_entity_poly.pdbx_seq_one_letter_code
_entity_poly.pdbx_strand_id
1 'polypeptide(L)'
;VIVGADRIAQNGDTANKIGTYTLAVLAGEHNIPFYVAAPTTTIDPSLASGEEIPIEQRSPEEVTRIQGVSVAPEGVEAANPAFDVTPHRYITAIITESGIIRKPFGEGIKKIL
;
A
#
# COMPACT_ATOMS: atom_id res chain seq x y z
N VAL A 1 6.39 -11.43 5.18
CA VAL A 1 5.39 -11.00 4.17
C VAL A 1 6.09 -10.14 3.13
N ILE A 2 5.80 -10.33 1.83
CA ILE A 2 6.29 -9.47 0.75
C ILE A 2 5.11 -9.06 -0.13
N VAL A 3 5.01 -7.78 -0.46
CA VAL A 3 3.96 -7.21 -1.32
C VAL A 3 4.56 -6.26 -2.35
N GLY A 4 3.77 -5.91 -3.37
CA GLY A 4 4.08 -4.81 -4.29
C GLY A 4 3.77 -3.44 -3.68
N ALA A 5 3.79 -2.42 -4.53
CA ALA A 5 3.27 -1.10 -4.24
C ALA A 5 2.70 -0.45 -5.51
N ASP A 6 1.70 0.40 -5.34
CA ASP A 6 1.16 1.26 -6.38
C ASP A 6 1.76 2.67 -6.28
N ARG A 7 2.06 3.14 -5.07
CA ARG A 7 2.75 4.41 -4.83
C ARG A 7 3.48 4.42 -3.50
N ILE A 8 4.68 4.99 -3.44
CA ILE A 8 5.46 5.16 -2.21
C ILE A 8 5.78 6.64 -2.02
N ALA A 9 5.42 7.21 -0.86
CA ALA A 9 5.77 8.59 -0.51
C ALA A 9 7.22 8.72 0.00
N GLN A 10 7.74 9.94 0.08
CA GLN A 10 9.13 10.18 0.51
C GLN A 10 9.45 9.65 1.92
N ASN A 11 8.47 9.60 2.83
CA ASN A 11 8.67 9.04 4.16
C ASN A 11 8.67 7.49 4.20
N GLY A 12 8.40 6.84 3.06
CA GLY A 12 8.29 5.39 2.91
C GLY A 12 6.88 4.83 3.11
N ASP A 13 5.88 5.66 3.41
CA ASP A 13 4.49 5.21 3.45
C ASP A 13 4.11 4.69 2.07
N THR A 14 3.48 3.52 2.06
CA THR A 14 3.26 2.77 0.82
C THR A 14 1.76 2.54 0.63
N ALA A 15 1.22 3.04 -0.47
CA ALA A 15 -0.09 2.64 -0.95
C ALA A 15 0.02 1.37 -1.81
N ASN A 16 -0.84 0.40 -1.53
CA ASN A 16 -0.98 -0.84 -2.29
C ASN A 16 -2.43 -1.32 -2.19
N LYS A 17 -2.78 -2.39 -2.92
CA LYS A 17 -4.11 -3.02 -2.91
C LYS A 17 -4.70 -3.13 -1.50
N ILE A 18 -5.98 -2.80 -1.35
CA ILE A 18 -6.74 -2.88 -0.08
C ILE A 18 -6.49 -4.24 0.62
N GLY A 19 -6.24 -4.19 1.93
CA GLY A 19 -5.80 -5.31 2.76
C GLY A 19 -4.31 -5.33 3.07
N THR A 20 -3.48 -4.54 2.38
CA THR A 20 -2.03 -4.49 2.63
C THR A 20 -1.71 -3.93 4.01
N TYR A 21 -2.39 -2.85 4.42
CA TYR A 21 -2.28 -2.29 5.76
C TYR A 21 -2.62 -3.32 6.84
N THR A 22 -3.71 -4.08 6.67
CA THR A 22 -4.10 -5.15 7.60
C THR A 22 -3.02 -6.22 7.72
N LEU A 23 -2.45 -6.67 6.60
CA LEU A 23 -1.33 -7.61 6.61
C LEU A 23 -0.10 -7.04 7.31
N ALA A 24 0.19 -5.75 7.15
CA ALA A 24 1.33 -5.09 7.78
C ALA A 24 1.16 -4.98 9.30
N VAL A 25 -0.03 -4.63 9.78
CA VAL A 25 -0.35 -4.60 11.23
C VAL A 25 -0.22 -6.00 11.82
N LEU A 26 -0.81 -7.02 11.19
CA LEU A 26 -0.74 -8.40 11.65
C LEU A 26 0.70 -8.93 11.65
N ALA A 27 1.49 -8.61 10.63
CA ALA A 27 2.90 -8.97 10.57
C ALA A 27 3.69 -8.31 11.71
N GLY A 28 3.43 -7.03 12.00
CA GLY A 28 4.02 -6.33 13.13
C GLY A 28 3.73 -7.00 14.47
N GLU A 29 2.46 -7.33 14.72
CA GLU A 29 2.03 -8.01 15.96
C GLU A 29 2.73 -9.37 16.17
N HIS A 30 2.95 -10.11 15.09
CA HIS A 30 3.58 -11.43 15.15
C HIS A 30 5.10 -11.41 14.95
N ASN A 31 5.72 -10.22 14.95
CA ASN A 31 7.16 -10.04 14.72
C ASN A 31 7.65 -10.66 13.39
N ILE A 32 6.80 -10.66 12.37
CA ILE A 32 7.11 -11.16 11.04
C ILE A 32 7.62 -9.99 10.19
N PRO A 33 8.79 -10.09 9.52
CA PRO A 33 9.27 -9.06 8.62
C PRO A 33 8.29 -8.78 7.46
N PHE A 34 8.03 -7.51 7.22
CA PHE A 34 7.15 -7.02 6.16
C PHE A 34 7.95 -6.22 5.13
N TYR A 35 8.03 -6.72 3.90
CA TYR A 35 8.81 -6.12 2.82
C TYR A 35 7.88 -5.58 1.73
N VAL A 36 8.23 -4.40 1.21
CA VAL A 36 7.63 -3.84 -0.01
C VAL A 36 8.66 -4.01 -1.12
N ALA A 37 8.26 -4.55 -2.27
CA ALA A 37 9.10 -4.64 -3.46
C ALA A 37 8.47 -3.84 -4.60
N ALA A 38 9.12 -2.78 -5.02
CA ALA A 38 8.63 -1.89 -6.08
C ALA A 38 9.82 -1.20 -6.78
N PRO A 39 9.69 -0.90 -8.09
CA PRO A 39 10.72 -0.16 -8.80
C PRO A 39 10.83 1.28 -8.27
N THR A 40 11.98 1.93 -8.49
CA THR A 40 12.17 3.34 -8.09
C THR A 40 11.13 4.28 -8.70
N THR A 41 10.60 3.95 -9.88
CA THR A 41 9.54 4.70 -10.57
C THR A 41 8.18 4.70 -9.85
N THR A 42 7.97 3.79 -8.89
CA THR A 42 6.76 3.76 -8.04
C THR A 42 6.87 4.75 -6.87
N ILE A 43 8.06 5.27 -6.59
CA ILE A 43 8.27 6.29 -5.55
C ILE A 43 7.86 7.65 -6.13
N ASP A 44 6.96 8.33 -5.44
CA ASP A 44 6.47 9.65 -5.82
C ASP A 44 7.22 10.73 -5.00
N PRO A 45 8.23 11.41 -5.60
CA PRO A 45 9.00 12.42 -4.89
C PRO A 45 8.19 13.69 -4.60
N SER A 46 6.97 13.84 -5.12
CA SER A 46 6.15 15.02 -4.82
C SER A 46 5.39 14.93 -3.50
N LEU A 47 5.24 13.72 -2.93
CA LEU A 47 4.46 13.46 -1.72
C LEU A 47 5.37 13.28 -0.51
N ALA A 48 5.15 14.08 0.54
CA ALA A 48 5.93 13.97 1.77
C ALA A 48 5.52 12.73 2.59
N SER A 49 4.23 12.36 2.55
CA SER A 49 3.65 11.29 3.36
C SER A 49 2.54 10.51 2.65
N GLY A 50 2.13 9.39 3.24
CA GLY A 50 1.04 8.58 2.74
C GLY A 50 -0.34 9.25 2.82
N GLU A 51 -0.51 10.28 3.65
CA GLU A 51 -1.76 11.04 3.78
C GLU A 51 -2.11 11.82 2.50
N GLU A 52 -1.11 12.13 1.68
CA GLU A 52 -1.26 12.87 0.43
C GLU A 52 -1.59 11.94 -0.75
N ILE A 53 -1.55 10.61 -0.55
CA ILE A 53 -1.84 9.65 -1.62
C ILE A 53 -3.37 9.56 -1.82
N PRO A 54 -3.90 9.95 -3.00
CA PRO A 54 -5.33 9.83 -3.27
C PRO A 54 -5.73 8.36 -3.39
N ILE A 55 -6.82 7.98 -2.70
CA ILE A 55 -7.34 6.60 -2.72
C ILE A 55 -8.53 6.52 -3.68
N GLU A 56 -8.35 5.72 -4.74
CA GLU A 56 -9.40 5.42 -5.71
C GLU A 56 -10.59 4.72 -5.02
N GLN A 57 -11.79 5.28 -5.22
CA GLN A 57 -13.05 4.64 -4.89
C GLN A 57 -13.62 4.01 -6.17
N ARG A 58 -13.85 2.70 -6.15
CA ARG A 58 -14.38 1.95 -7.30
C ARG A 58 -15.87 1.69 -7.16
N SER A 59 -16.47 1.13 -8.21
CA SER A 59 -17.90 0.82 -8.23
C SER A 59 -18.29 -0.08 -7.05
N PRO A 60 -19.35 0.23 -6.29
CA PRO A 60 -19.91 -0.68 -5.28
C PRO A 60 -20.31 -2.06 -5.82
N GLU A 61 -20.52 -2.17 -7.14
CA GLU A 61 -20.85 -3.45 -7.79
C GLU A 61 -19.74 -4.50 -7.66
N GLU A 62 -18.47 -4.10 -7.54
CA GLU A 62 -17.37 -5.07 -7.35
C GLU A 62 -17.41 -5.74 -5.98
N VAL A 63 -18.13 -5.17 -5.01
CA VAL A 63 -18.37 -5.74 -3.68
C VAL A 63 -19.68 -6.53 -3.65
N THR A 64 -20.73 -6.02 -4.30
CA THR A 64 -22.07 -6.64 -4.26
C THR A 64 -22.28 -7.71 -5.32
N ARG A 65 -21.38 -7.83 -6.31
CA ARG A 65 -21.44 -8.83 -7.39
C ARG A 65 -20.10 -9.52 -7.62
N ILE A 66 -20.16 -10.82 -7.88
CA ILE A 66 -19.01 -11.64 -8.26
C ILE A 66 -19.31 -12.27 -9.62
N GLN A 67 -18.48 -12.00 -10.63
CA GLN A 67 -18.67 -12.49 -12.01
C GLN A 67 -20.08 -12.19 -12.57
N GLY A 68 -20.62 -11.01 -12.23
CA GLY A 68 -21.95 -10.57 -12.65
C GLY A 68 -23.11 -11.12 -11.82
N VAL A 69 -22.86 -12.02 -10.87
CA VAL A 69 -23.89 -12.61 -9.98
C VAL A 69 -23.97 -11.81 -8.68
N SER A 70 -25.18 -11.37 -8.30
CA SER A 70 -25.39 -10.65 -7.03
C SER A 70 -25.16 -11.56 -5.83
N VAL A 71 -24.37 -11.09 -4.87
CA VAL A 71 -24.04 -11.79 -3.62
C VAL A 71 -24.48 -11.02 -2.37
N ALA A 72 -25.00 -9.81 -2.53
CA ALA A 72 -25.54 -8.98 -1.46
C ALA A 72 -27.02 -8.65 -1.71
N PRO A 73 -27.78 -8.25 -0.66
CA PRO A 73 -29.16 -7.79 -0.81
C PRO A 73 -29.29 -6.63 -1.80
N GLU A 74 -30.42 -6.55 -2.50
CA GLU A 74 -30.70 -5.46 -3.43
C GLU A 74 -30.76 -4.11 -2.71
N GLY A 75 -30.18 -3.08 -3.34
CA GLY A 75 -30.19 -1.70 -2.82
C GLY A 75 -29.21 -1.41 -1.67
N VAL A 76 -28.38 -2.37 -1.26
CA VAL A 76 -27.37 -2.14 -0.22
C VAL A 76 -26.22 -1.26 -0.74
N GLU A 77 -25.77 -0.33 0.09
CA GLU A 77 -24.57 0.48 -0.17
C GLU A 77 -23.30 -0.30 0.19
N ALA A 78 -22.21 -0.06 -0.53
CA ALA A 78 -20.90 -0.65 -0.23
C ALA A 78 -19.78 0.38 -0.39
N ALA A 79 -18.84 0.36 0.55
CA ALA A 79 -17.56 1.07 0.41
C ALA A 79 -16.60 0.19 -0.40
N ASN A 80 -15.92 0.77 -1.39
CA ASN A 80 -14.96 0.05 -2.22
C ASN A 80 -13.68 0.88 -2.48
N PRO A 81 -12.87 1.15 -1.43
CA PRO A 81 -11.53 1.68 -1.62
C PRO A 81 -10.65 0.62 -2.30
N ALA A 82 -10.04 0.97 -3.42
CA ALA A 82 -9.20 0.04 -4.17
C ALA A 82 -7.81 -0.18 -3.55
N PHE A 83 -7.40 0.70 -2.65
CA PHE A 83 -6.08 0.73 -2.03
C PHE A 83 -6.19 1.13 -0.56
N ASP A 84 -5.19 0.76 0.23
CA ASP A 84 -4.92 1.35 1.54
C ASP A 84 -3.48 1.84 1.63
N VAL A 85 -3.19 2.63 2.66
CA VAL A 85 -1.85 3.13 2.95
C VAL A 85 -1.28 2.38 4.14
N THR A 86 -0.13 1.75 3.94
CA THR A 86 0.66 1.12 4.99
C THR A 86 1.70 2.10 5.52
N PRO A 87 1.61 2.52 6.79
CA PRO A 87 2.60 3.39 7.39
C PRO A 87 3.99 2.75 7.45
N HIS A 88 5.03 3.51 7.13
CA HIS A 88 6.42 3.04 7.05
C HIS A 88 6.94 2.41 8.36
N ARG A 89 6.31 2.69 9.50
CA ARG A 89 6.64 2.04 10.78
C ARG A 89 6.44 0.52 10.75
N TYR A 90 5.48 0.00 9.97
CA TYR A 90 5.25 -1.44 9.82
C TYR A 90 6.16 -2.09 8.76
N ILE A 91 6.83 -1.28 7.93
CA ILE A 91 7.68 -1.77 6.84
C ILE A 91 9.09 -2.03 7.35
N THR A 92 9.62 -3.22 7.07
CA THR A 92 10.98 -3.64 7.42
C THR A 92 12.03 -3.09 6.45
N ALA A 93 11.75 -3.20 5.14
CA ALA A 93 12.57 -2.63 4.08
C ALA A 93 11.76 -2.47 2.78
N ILE A 94 12.21 -1.55 1.92
CA ILE A 94 11.72 -1.38 0.55
C ILE A 94 12.80 -1.89 -0.40
N ILE A 95 12.44 -2.82 -1.27
CA ILE A 95 13.35 -3.48 -2.22
C ILE A 95 13.11 -2.86 -3.59
N THR A 96 14.14 -2.29 -4.19
CA THR A 96 14.13 -1.71 -5.53
C THR A 96 15.23 -2.33 -6.39
N GLU A 97 15.24 -2.03 -7.68
CA GLU A 97 16.33 -2.36 -8.61
C GLU A 97 17.66 -1.67 -8.24
N SER A 98 17.61 -0.57 -7.47
CA SER A 98 18.77 0.18 -6.99
C SER A 98 19.28 -0.28 -5.62
N GLY A 99 18.63 -1.28 -5.01
CA GLY A 99 19.05 -1.86 -3.73
C GLY A 99 17.93 -1.94 -2.68
N ILE A 100 18.33 -2.17 -1.43
CA ILE A 100 17.39 -2.34 -0.31
C ILE A 100 17.45 -1.11 0.59
N ILE A 101 16.33 -0.40 0.68
CA ILE A 101 16.14 0.78 1.52
C ILE A 101 15.64 0.34 2.90
N ARG A 102 16.28 0.82 3.97
CA ARG A 102 15.86 0.60 5.37
C ARG A 102 15.61 1.93 6.06
N LYS A 103 15.03 1.87 7.26
CA LYS A 103 14.83 3.06 8.11
C LYS A 103 16.17 3.75 8.43
N PRO A 104 16.21 5.10 8.49
CA PRO A 104 15.14 6.03 8.13
C PRO A 104 14.92 6.10 6.61
N PHE A 105 13.68 5.85 6.15
CA PHE A 105 13.39 5.68 4.72
C PHE A 105 13.65 6.93 3.90
N GLY A 106 13.33 8.13 4.42
CA GLY A 106 13.51 9.38 3.68
C GLY A 106 14.95 9.64 3.22
N GLU A 107 15.96 9.28 4.03
CA GLU A 107 17.36 9.41 3.60
C GLU A 107 17.73 8.39 2.53
N GLY A 108 17.24 7.16 2.67
CA GLY A 108 17.54 6.09 1.72
C GLY A 108 16.86 6.31 0.37
N ILE A 109 15.61 6.79 0.37
CA ILE A 109 14.88 7.18 -0.85
C ILE A 109 15.58 8.33 -1.55
N LYS A 110 15.97 9.39 -0.83
CA LYS A 110 16.70 10.54 -1.41
C LYS A 110 18.05 10.19 -2.04
N LYS A 111 18.67 9.07 -1.67
CA LYS A 111 19.96 8.64 -2.24
C LYS A 111 19.82 7.92 -3.58
N ILE A 112 18.64 7.38 -3.88
CA ILE A 112 18.41 6.55 -5.06
C ILE A 112 17.49 7.21 -6.11
N LEU A 113 16.88 8.34 -5.76
CA LEU A 113 16.19 9.25 -6.67
C LEU A 113 17.16 10.37 -7.07
#